data_AF-A0A8H7N6U3-F1
#
_entry.id   AF-A0A8H7N6U3-F1
#
_cell.length_a   1.000
_cell.length_b   1.000
_cell.length_c   1.000
_cell.angle_alpha   90.00
_cell.angle_beta   90.00
_cell.angle_gamma   90.00
#
_symmetry.space_group_name_H-M   'P 1'
#
loop_
_entity.id
_entity.type
_entity.pdbx_description
1 polymer ?
#
loop_
_entity_poly.entity_id
_entity_poly.type
_entity_poly.pdbx_seq_one_letter_code
_entity_poly.pdbx_strand_id
1 'polypeptide(L)'
;MYNPAVLSSPDSVRNRLCLEVENFLLAHVTHAEDSHKLACRNRHYCKKNGFQPSKEGLETPLRYTEPAQTFYSWVRSTSADHTSCPFSFVFYNCLIRKYSKPGTLDVFGSARTAYLAEDLCRHLASICRIYNDYGSVKRDAKEDNLNSINFPEFQSVSKAKRKAHFMADEEVAKSELLWIADYERRGLEASLAALEEEVGSQDPEIIDSIKLFINVTDLYGQIYVLKDIGTSTTPNVSRQRVLPTGNTLLK
;
A
#
# COMPACT_ATOMS: atom_id res chain seq x y z
N MET A 1 -21.36 14.30 5.79
CA MET A 1 -20.60 15.09 4.80
C MET A 1 -21.10 16.53 4.75
N TYR A 2 -20.55 17.42 5.57
CA TYR A 2 -20.95 18.84 5.61
C TYR A 2 -19.91 19.79 5.01
N ASN A 3 -18.90 19.25 4.31
CA ASN A 3 -17.86 20.08 3.72
C ASN A 3 -18.42 20.90 2.55
N PRO A 4 -18.21 22.23 2.49
CA PRO A 4 -18.75 23.09 1.44
C PRO A 4 -18.37 22.67 0.02
N ALA A 5 -17.17 22.11 -0.17
CA ALA A 5 -16.71 21.63 -1.47
C ALA A 5 -17.56 20.43 -1.93
N VAL A 6 -17.76 19.44 -1.05
CA VAL A 6 -18.61 18.27 -1.31
C VAL A 6 -20.05 18.69 -1.59
N LEU A 7 -20.61 19.61 -0.80
CA LEU A 7 -21.98 20.08 -0.97
C LEU A 7 -22.18 20.81 -2.32
N SER A 8 -21.15 21.46 -2.84
CA SER A 8 -21.18 22.12 -4.14
C SER A 8 -20.90 21.21 -5.33
N SER A 9 -20.46 19.97 -5.10
CA SER A 9 -20.18 18.99 -6.15
C SER A 9 -21.47 18.40 -6.74
N PRO A 10 -21.45 17.93 -8.00
CA PRO A 10 -22.60 17.27 -8.63
C PRO A 10 -23.07 16.05 -7.84
N ASP A 11 -24.35 15.71 -7.95
CA ASP A 11 -24.96 14.58 -7.26
C ASP A 11 -24.23 13.25 -7.53
N SER A 12 -23.78 13.05 -8.77
CA SER A 12 -22.98 11.88 -9.15
C SER A 12 -21.68 11.76 -8.36
N VAL A 13 -20.95 12.86 -8.15
CA VAL A 13 -19.69 12.91 -7.39
C VAL A 13 -19.95 12.74 -5.89
N ARG A 14 -21.03 13.33 -5.36
CA ARG A 14 -21.41 13.12 -3.95
C ARG A 14 -21.78 11.67 -3.68
N ASN A 15 -22.57 11.06 -4.56
CA ASN A 15 -22.94 9.64 -4.47
C ASN A 15 -21.70 8.74 -4.58
N ARG A 16 -20.79 9.04 -5.51
CA ARG A 16 -19.50 8.36 -5.62
C ARG A 16 -18.71 8.43 -4.33
N LEU A 17 -18.59 9.61 -3.71
CA LEU A 17 -17.89 9.75 -2.44
C LEU A 17 -18.56 8.94 -1.32
N CYS A 18 -19.89 8.90 -1.27
CA CYS A 18 -20.62 8.08 -0.31
C CYS A 18 -20.30 6.59 -0.50
N LEU A 19 -20.30 6.10 -1.75
CA LEU A 19 -19.96 4.72 -2.09
C LEU A 19 -18.52 4.39 -1.69
N GLU A 20 -17.55 5.26 -1.95
CA GLU A 20 -16.16 5.02 -1.56
C GLU A 20 -15.98 5.00 -0.03
N VAL A 21 -16.71 5.82 0.72
CA VAL A 21 -16.69 5.78 2.19
C VAL A 21 -17.34 4.49 2.70
N GLU A 22 -18.43 4.04 2.09
CA GLU A 22 -19.07 2.76 2.42
C GLU A 22 -18.12 1.59 2.15
N ASN A 23 -17.50 1.54 0.97
CA ASN A 23 -16.50 0.54 0.60
C ASN A 23 -15.34 0.52 1.60
N PHE A 24 -14.83 1.69 2.01
CA PHE A 24 -13.78 1.80 3.01
C PHE A 24 -14.16 1.17 4.35
N LEU A 25 -15.39 1.44 4.84
CA LEU A 25 -15.87 0.87 6.10
C LEU A 25 -16.09 -0.65 6.00
N LEU A 26 -16.69 -1.13 4.91
CA LEU A 26 -16.89 -2.55 4.66
C LEU A 26 -15.56 -3.30 4.51
N ALA A 27 -14.57 -2.67 3.89
CA ALA A 27 -13.21 -3.20 3.76
C ALA A 27 -12.55 -3.40 5.13
N HIS A 28 -12.72 -2.48 6.09
CA HIS A 28 -12.22 -2.64 7.47
C HIS A 28 -12.84 -3.85 8.16
N VAL A 29 -14.16 -4.01 8.03
CA VAL A 29 -14.88 -5.17 8.60
C VAL A 29 -14.37 -6.46 7.97
N THR A 30 -14.31 -6.51 6.65
CA THR A 30 -13.85 -7.70 5.90
C THR A 30 -12.41 -8.08 6.25
N HIS A 31 -11.51 -7.10 6.34
CA HIS A 31 -10.12 -7.33 6.71
C HIS A 31 -9.98 -7.85 8.15
N ALA A 32 -10.78 -7.32 9.09
CA ALA A 32 -10.82 -7.79 10.46
C ALA A 32 -11.34 -9.24 10.56
N GLU A 33 -12.38 -9.58 9.80
CA GLU A 33 -12.89 -10.95 9.71
C GLU A 33 -11.84 -11.92 9.17
N ASP A 34 -11.14 -11.56 8.10
CA ASP A 34 -10.11 -12.40 7.50
C ASP A 34 -8.90 -12.59 8.41
N SER A 35 -8.50 -11.53 9.12
CA SER A 35 -7.48 -11.60 10.18
C SER A 35 -7.92 -12.54 11.30
N HIS A 36 -9.18 -12.45 11.74
CA HIS A 36 -9.73 -13.35 12.75
C HIS A 36 -9.74 -14.82 12.30
N LYS A 37 -10.11 -15.09 11.03
CA LYS A 37 -10.08 -16.45 10.45
C LYS A 37 -8.65 -16.99 10.43
N LEU A 38 -7.66 -16.19 10.04
CA LEU A 38 -6.25 -16.55 10.08
C LEU A 38 -5.81 -16.90 11.51
N ALA A 39 -6.11 -16.04 12.49
CA ALA A 39 -5.76 -16.22 13.89
C ALA A 39 -6.38 -17.48 14.50
N CYS A 40 -7.67 -17.74 14.23
CA CYS A 40 -8.37 -18.93 14.71
C CYS A 40 -7.77 -20.22 14.13
N ARG A 41 -7.45 -20.23 12.83
CA ARG A 41 -6.78 -21.37 12.19
C ARG A 41 -5.39 -21.61 12.78
N ASN A 42 -4.63 -20.55 13.03
CA ASN A 42 -3.33 -20.65 13.70
C ASN A 42 -3.45 -21.35 15.07
N ARG A 43 -4.35 -20.85 15.92
CA ARG A 43 -4.59 -21.45 17.25
C ARG A 43 -4.99 -22.92 17.16
N HIS A 44 -5.82 -23.29 16.19
CA HIS A 44 -6.22 -24.69 15.98
C HIS A 44 -5.03 -25.56 15.53
N TYR A 45 -4.21 -25.09 14.59
CA TYR A 45 -3.02 -25.78 14.12
C TYR A 45 -2.00 -26.02 15.24
N CYS A 46 -1.71 -25.01 16.06
CA CYS A 46 -0.82 -25.15 17.22
C CYS A 46 -1.33 -26.19 18.21
N LYS A 47 -2.63 -26.14 18.56
CA LYS A 47 -3.26 -27.12 19.46
C LYS A 47 -3.18 -28.55 18.93
N LYS A 48 -3.47 -28.76 17.65
CA LYS A 48 -3.46 -30.10 17.02
C LYS A 48 -2.06 -30.72 17.00
N ASN A 49 -1.03 -29.91 16.78
CA ASN A 49 0.35 -30.38 16.64
C ASN A 49 1.17 -30.28 17.94
N GLY A 50 0.55 -29.92 19.06
CA GLY A 50 1.24 -29.81 20.36
C GLY A 50 2.27 -28.68 20.44
N PHE A 51 2.24 -27.72 19.51
CA PHE A 51 3.08 -26.53 19.59
C PHE A 51 2.51 -25.58 20.64
N GLN A 52 3.30 -25.28 21.67
CA GLN A 52 2.99 -24.13 22.52
C GLN A 52 3.28 -22.85 21.73
N PRO A 53 2.39 -21.85 21.73
CA PRO A 53 2.73 -20.55 21.18
C PRO A 53 3.89 -19.98 22.00
N SER A 54 5.07 -19.92 21.40
CA SER A 54 6.22 -19.23 21.99
C SER A 54 5.83 -17.77 22.23
N LYS A 55 6.24 -17.22 23.39
CA LYS A 55 6.05 -15.79 23.71
C LYS A 55 6.83 -14.86 22.77
N GLU A 56 7.77 -15.44 22.02
CA GLU A 56 8.45 -14.84 20.87
C GLU A 56 7.74 -15.39 19.63
N GLY A 57 7.18 -14.53 18.79
CA GLY A 57 6.21 -14.87 17.74
C GLY A 57 6.58 -16.09 16.88
N LEU A 58 5.57 -16.69 16.25
CA LEU A 58 5.71 -17.84 15.37
C LEU A 58 6.92 -17.65 14.44
N GLU A 59 7.90 -18.56 14.47
CA GLU A 59 9.13 -18.51 13.66
C GLU A 59 8.87 -18.66 12.14
N THR A 60 7.61 -18.61 11.69
CA THR A 60 7.21 -18.58 10.28
C THR A 60 5.91 -17.75 10.12
N PRO A 61 5.78 -16.88 9.11
CA PRO A 61 4.57 -16.12 8.86
C PRO A 61 3.45 -17.09 8.59
N LEU A 62 2.32 -16.84 9.24
CA LEU A 62 1.17 -17.70 9.16
C LEU A 62 0.69 -17.78 7.71
N ARG A 63 0.37 -19.00 7.29
CA ARG A 63 -0.16 -19.23 5.95
C ARG A 63 -1.66 -19.02 5.94
N TYR A 64 -2.14 -18.16 5.05
CA TYR A 64 -3.54 -18.05 4.73
C TYR A 64 -3.91 -19.14 3.71
N THR A 65 -4.16 -20.36 4.19
CA THR A 65 -4.28 -21.57 3.35
C THR A 65 -5.51 -21.62 2.44
N GLU A 66 -6.59 -20.95 2.83
CA GLU A 66 -7.87 -20.95 2.11
C GLU A 66 -8.37 -19.50 2.10
N PRO A 67 -7.76 -18.64 1.26
CA PRO A 67 -8.22 -17.28 1.11
C PRO A 67 -9.53 -17.28 0.32
N ALA A 68 -10.45 -16.37 0.66
CA ALA A 68 -11.71 -16.23 -0.07
C ALA A 68 -11.50 -15.72 -1.51
N GLN A 69 -10.34 -15.13 -1.79
CA GLN A 69 -9.96 -14.52 -3.06
C GLN A 69 -8.44 -14.63 -3.27
N THR A 70 -7.98 -14.46 -4.51
CA THR A 70 -6.52 -14.43 -4.82
C THR A 70 -5.85 -13.20 -4.20
N PHE A 71 -4.53 -13.25 -4.04
CA PHE A 71 -3.77 -12.07 -3.61
C PHE A 71 -4.05 -10.85 -4.51
N TYR A 72 -4.05 -11.05 -5.83
CA TYR A 72 -4.36 -10.00 -6.81
C TYR A 72 -5.72 -9.33 -6.57
N SER A 73 -6.77 -10.14 -6.38
CA SER A 73 -8.12 -9.60 -6.18
C SER A 73 -8.21 -8.87 -4.85
N TRP A 74 -7.61 -9.42 -3.80
CA TRP A 74 -7.59 -8.82 -2.47
C TRP A 74 -6.83 -7.49 -2.45
N VAL A 75 -5.61 -7.48 -3.01
CA VAL A 75 -4.72 -6.32 -3.00
C VAL A 75 -5.34 -5.13 -3.71
N ARG A 76 -6.06 -5.37 -4.82
CA ARG A 76 -6.76 -4.35 -5.60
C ARG A 76 -8.19 -4.08 -5.14
N SER A 77 -8.75 -4.79 -4.16
CA SER A 77 -10.11 -4.52 -3.66
C SER A 77 -10.10 -4.31 -2.16
N THR A 78 -10.52 -5.31 -1.37
CA THR A 78 -10.67 -5.25 0.09
C THR A 78 -9.53 -4.51 0.77
N SER A 79 -8.26 -4.78 0.43
CA SER A 79 -7.15 -4.13 1.11
C SER A 79 -6.77 -2.77 0.55
N ALA A 80 -6.97 -2.52 -0.75
CA ALA A 80 -6.83 -1.18 -1.34
C ALA A 80 -7.92 -0.25 -0.81
N ASP A 81 -9.15 -0.73 -0.72
CA ASP A 81 -10.32 0.00 -0.20
C ASP A 81 -10.21 0.18 1.33
N HIS A 82 -9.47 -0.68 2.03
CA HIS A 82 -9.07 -0.47 3.43
C HIS A 82 -8.10 0.71 3.58
N THR A 83 -7.41 1.12 2.52
CA THR A 83 -6.66 2.39 2.55
C THR A 83 -7.64 3.54 2.38
N SER A 84 -7.36 4.70 2.97
CA SER A 84 -8.18 5.88 2.74
C SER A 84 -8.04 6.48 1.34
N CYS A 85 -7.17 5.93 0.49
CA CYS A 85 -6.83 6.50 -0.81
C CYS A 85 -8.05 6.70 -1.72
N PRO A 86 -8.92 5.70 -1.97
CA PRO A 86 -10.04 5.86 -2.92
C PRO A 86 -11.01 6.98 -2.54
N PHE A 87 -11.54 6.97 -1.32
CA PHE A 87 -12.46 8.04 -0.89
C PHE A 87 -11.74 9.39 -0.76
N SER A 88 -10.46 9.40 -0.35
CA SER A 88 -9.69 10.65 -0.23
C SER A 88 -9.46 11.28 -1.59
N PHE A 89 -9.27 10.47 -2.65
CA PHE A 89 -9.11 10.96 -4.01
C PHE A 89 -10.40 11.60 -4.52
N VAL A 90 -11.56 10.98 -4.31
CA VAL A 90 -12.86 11.58 -4.67
C VAL A 90 -13.12 12.86 -3.87
N PHE A 91 -12.80 12.87 -2.58
CA PHE A 91 -12.91 14.06 -1.75
C PHE A 91 -11.98 15.18 -2.23
N TYR A 92 -10.74 14.85 -2.59
CA TYR A 92 -9.77 15.81 -3.11
C TYR A 92 -10.25 16.45 -4.42
N ASN A 93 -10.84 15.67 -5.33
CA ASN A 93 -11.46 16.21 -6.54
C ASN A 93 -12.62 17.17 -6.26
N CYS A 94 -13.39 16.97 -5.18
CA CYS A 94 -14.39 17.96 -4.75
C CYS A 94 -13.71 19.29 -4.36
N LEU A 95 -12.56 19.23 -3.67
CA LEU A 95 -11.80 20.41 -3.28
C LEU A 95 -11.25 21.15 -4.51
N ILE A 96 -10.62 20.44 -5.44
CA ILE A 96 -10.10 21.04 -6.67
C ILE A 96 -11.23 21.79 -7.38
N ARG A 97 -12.34 21.12 -7.68
CA ARG A 97 -13.49 21.74 -8.35
C ARG A 97 -14.02 23.00 -7.65
N LYS A 98 -14.00 23.02 -6.32
CA LYS A 98 -14.51 24.16 -5.53
C LYS A 98 -13.56 25.36 -5.57
N TYR A 99 -12.26 25.13 -5.53
CA TYR A 99 -11.25 26.17 -5.33
C TYR A 99 -10.49 26.54 -6.61
N SER A 100 -10.63 25.75 -7.68
CA SER A 100 -10.11 26.08 -8.99
C SER A 100 -10.95 27.11 -9.72
N LYS A 101 -10.41 27.63 -10.82
CA LYS A 101 -11.03 28.69 -11.60
C LYS A 101 -12.34 28.21 -12.26
N PRO A 102 -13.31 29.11 -12.51
CA PRO A 102 -14.48 28.76 -13.32
C PRO A 102 -14.05 28.19 -14.68
N GLY A 103 -14.63 27.04 -15.05
CA GLY A 103 -14.27 26.34 -16.28
C GLY A 103 -13.21 25.24 -16.11
N THR A 104 -12.65 25.05 -14.91
CA THR A 104 -11.80 23.89 -14.61
C THR A 104 -12.53 22.58 -14.91
N LEU A 105 -11.82 21.65 -15.52
CA LEU A 105 -12.32 20.35 -15.92
C LEU A 105 -12.81 19.54 -14.71
N ASP A 106 -13.99 18.95 -14.82
CA ASP A 106 -14.43 17.89 -13.92
C ASP A 106 -13.85 16.56 -14.37
N VAL A 107 -12.89 15.99 -13.62
CA VAL A 107 -12.27 14.71 -13.96
C VAL A 107 -13.30 13.57 -14.04
N PHE A 108 -14.41 13.69 -13.31
CA PHE A 108 -15.52 12.73 -13.34
C PHE A 108 -16.65 13.15 -14.28
N GLY A 109 -16.45 14.21 -15.07
CA GLY A 109 -17.43 14.77 -16.00
C GLY A 109 -17.60 13.98 -17.30
N SER A 110 -16.63 13.15 -17.68
CA SER A 110 -16.69 12.31 -18.88
C SER A 110 -16.38 10.85 -18.57
N ALA A 111 -16.89 9.94 -19.39
CA ALA A 111 -16.65 8.50 -19.21
C ALA A 111 -15.16 8.14 -19.27
N ARG A 112 -14.40 8.76 -20.18
CA ARG A 112 -12.97 8.46 -20.36
C ARG A 112 -12.12 8.97 -19.20
N THR A 113 -12.26 10.26 -18.86
CA THR A 113 -11.51 10.85 -17.75
C THR A 113 -11.87 10.19 -16.42
N ALA A 114 -13.15 9.85 -16.20
CA ALA A 114 -13.58 9.16 -14.99
C ALA A 114 -12.95 7.76 -14.87
N TYR A 115 -12.97 6.98 -15.97
CA TYR A 115 -12.40 5.64 -15.99
C TYR A 115 -10.88 5.66 -15.74
N LEU A 116 -10.16 6.56 -16.41
CA LEU A 116 -8.71 6.71 -16.24
C LEU A 116 -8.35 7.18 -14.83
N ALA A 117 -9.12 8.12 -14.27
CA ALA A 117 -8.91 8.59 -12.90
C ALA A 117 -9.18 7.50 -11.85
N GLU A 118 -10.19 6.65 -12.06
CA GLU A 118 -10.45 5.49 -11.21
C GLU A 118 -9.34 4.44 -11.29
N ASP A 119 -8.87 4.12 -12.50
CA ASP A 119 -7.78 3.16 -12.70
C ASP A 119 -6.46 3.64 -12.08
N LEU A 120 -6.13 4.91 -12.28
CA LEU A 120 -5.01 5.60 -11.61
C LEU A 120 -5.13 5.48 -10.09
N CYS A 121 -6.30 5.81 -9.52
CA CYS A 121 -6.53 5.77 -8.08
C CYS A 121 -6.41 4.33 -7.54
N ARG A 122 -6.87 3.34 -8.30
CA ARG A 122 -6.79 1.92 -7.95
C ARG A 122 -5.35 1.43 -7.86
N HIS A 123 -4.51 1.82 -8.82
CA HIS A 123 -3.07 1.54 -8.78
C HIS A 123 -2.42 2.18 -7.54
N LEU A 124 -2.71 3.46 -7.29
CA LEU A 124 -2.17 4.17 -6.12
C LEU A 124 -2.60 3.54 -4.78
N ALA A 125 -3.87 3.17 -4.64
CA ALA A 125 -4.38 2.53 -3.42
C ALA A 125 -3.73 1.15 -3.19
N SER A 126 -3.49 0.39 -4.26
CA SER A 126 -2.78 -0.89 -4.19
C SER A 126 -1.34 -0.71 -3.73
N ILE A 127 -0.63 0.29 -4.26
CA ILE A 127 0.73 0.66 -3.83
C ILE A 127 0.74 1.04 -2.34
N CYS A 128 -0.23 1.84 -1.89
CA CYS A 128 -0.37 2.23 -0.48
C CYS A 128 -0.50 1.01 0.43
N ARG A 129 -1.33 0.03 0.03
CA ARG A 129 -1.49 -1.21 0.79
C ARG A 129 -0.20 -2.00 0.83
N ILE A 130 0.47 -2.19 -0.31
CA ILE A 130 1.71 -2.98 -0.39
C ILE A 130 2.80 -2.37 0.50
N TYR A 131 2.98 -1.05 0.50
CA TYR A 131 3.94 -0.41 1.40
C TYR A 131 3.55 -0.49 2.87
N ASN A 132 2.26 -0.40 3.20
CA ASN A 132 1.79 -0.62 4.57
C ASN A 132 2.16 -2.03 5.03
N ASP A 133 1.89 -3.04 4.20
CA ASP A 133 2.16 -4.45 4.51
C ASP A 133 3.65 -4.73 4.63
N TYR A 134 4.46 -4.18 3.72
CA TYR A 134 5.92 -4.25 3.78
C TYR A 134 6.45 -3.73 5.12
N GLY A 135 6.00 -2.55 5.54
CA GLY A 135 6.46 -1.89 6.77
C GLY A 135 5.89 -2.46 8.07
N SER A 136 4.91 -3.36 7.98
CA SER A 136 4.16 -3.86 9.14
C SER A 136 4.28 -5.36 9.39
N VAL A 137 4.98 -6.13 8.54
CA VAL A 137 5.16 -7.59 8.67
C VAL A 137 5.31 -8.07 10.12
N LYS A 138 6.27 -7.52 10.87
CA LYS A 138 6.54 -7.94 12.26
C LYS A 138 5.42 -7.56 13.24
N ARG A 139 4.80 -6.39 13.05
CA ARG A 139 3.67 -5.92 13.87
C ARG A 139 2.47 -6.83 13.63
N ASP A 140 2.13 -7.05 12.37
CA ASP A 140 0.95 -7.81 11.98
C ASP A 140 1.07 -9.27 12.40
N ALA A 141 2.26 -9.88 12.30
CA ALA A 141 2.52 -11.22 12.83
C ALA A 141 2.32 -11.32 14.36
N LYS A 142 2.64 -10.26 15.12
CA LYS A 142 2.43 -10.21 16.58
C LYS A 142 0.96 -9.99 16.95
N GLU A 143 0.24 -9.25 16.12
CA GLU A 143 -1.17 -8.88 16.34
C GLU A 143 -2.16 -9.86 15.70
N ASP A 144 -1.66 -10.94 15.08
CA ASP A 144 -2.45 -11.88 14.27
C ASP A 144 -3.26 -11.21 13.13
N ASN A 145 -2.75 -10.09 12.60
CA ASN A 145 -3.35 -9.38 11.47
C ASN A 145 -2.96 -10.04 10.15
N LEU A 146 -3.88 -10.07 9.19
CA LEU A 146 -3.58 -10.52 7.83
C LEU A 146 -2.70 -9.51 7.10
N ASN A 147 -1.60 -10.00 6.55
CA ASN A 147 -0.65 -9.25 5.74
C ASN A 147 -0.50 -9.92 4.36
N SER A 148 -0.12 -9.14 3.34
CA SER A 148 0.12 -9.65 1.98
C SER A 148 1.03 -10.90 1.96
N ILE A 149 2.10 -10.95 2.77
CA ILE A 149 3.02 -12.10 2.76
C ILE A 149 2.39 -13.42 3.25
N ASN A 150 1.23 -13.37 3.88
CA ASN A 150 0.53 -14.57 4.35
C ASN A 150 -0.15 -15.34 3.20
N PHE A 151 -0.33 -14.70 2.04
CA PHE A 151 -0.98 -15.32 0.89
C PHE A 151 -0.15 -16.47 0.31
N PRO A 152 -0.78 -17.55 -0.19
CA PRO A 152 -0.08 -18.72 -0.75
C PRO A 152 0.92 -18.41 -1.86
N GLU A 153 0.67 -17.37 -2.64
CA GLU A 153 1.50 -16.91 -3.76
C GLU A 153 2.94 -16.59 -3.32
N PHE A 154 3.12 -16.03 -2.12
CA PHE A 154 4.43 -15.67 -1.56
C PHE A 154 5.23 -16.85 -0.98
N GLN A 155 4.68 -18.06 -1.05
CA GLN A 155 5.27 -19.25 -0.42
C GLN A 155 6.00 -20.17 -1.40
N SER A 156 5.91 -19.90 -2.70
CA SER A 156 6.48 -20.76 -3.74
C SER A 156 8.01 -20.73 -3.80
N VAL A 157 8.66 -19.76 -3.15
CA VAL A 157 10.12 -19.60 -3.20
C VAL A 157 10.86 -20.50 -2.19
N SER A 158 10.19 -21.03 -1.17
CA SER A 158 10.83 -21.78 -0.06
C SER A 158 10.95 -23.30 -0.26
N LYS A 159 10.42 -23.86 -1.34
CA LYS A 159 10.45 -25.33 -1.57
C LYS A 159 11.84 -25.90 -1.86
N ALA A 160 12.85 -25.06 -2.14
CA ALA A 160 14.17 -25.51 -2.56
C ALA A 160 15.17 -25.79 -1.40
N LYS A 161 14.98 -25.29 -0.18
CA LYS A 161 15.98 -25.44 0.90
C LYS A 161 15.34 -25.63 2.27
N ARG A 162 15.11 -26.90 2.63
CA ARG A 162 14.73 -27.27 4.00
C ARG A 162 15.91 -27.04 4.96
N LYS A 163 15.64 -26.28 6.02
CA LYS A 163 16.34 -26.21 7.34
C LYS A 163 17.27 -25.02 7.67
N ALA A 164 17.39 -23.97 6.86
CA ALA A 164 18.06 -22.75 7.34
C ALA A 164 17.46 -21.48 6.73
N HIS A 165 17.04 -20.57 7.62
CA HIS A 165 16.65 -19.17 7.41
C HIS A 165 15.19 -18.82 7.07
N PHE A 166 14.38 -18.78 8.12
CA PHE A 166 13.12 -18.03 8.14
C PHE A 166 13.29 -16.55 7.73
N MET A 167 14.35 -15.88 8.22
CA MET A 167 14.66 -14.50 7.81
C MET A 167 14.89 -14.38 6.29
N ALA A 168 15.43 -15.42 5.65
CA ALA A 168 15.60 -15.40 4.19
C ALA A 168 14.25 -15.53 3.47
N ASP A 169 13.29 -16.28 4.03
CA ASP A 169 11.95 -16.40 3.46
C ASP A 169 11.13 -15.10 3.60
N GLU A 170 11.25 -14.38 4.73
CA GLU A 170 10.60 -13.06 4.91
C GLU A 170 11.16 -12.02 3.94
N GLU A 171 12.49 -11.91 3.83
CA GLU A 171 13.14 -10.95 2.92
C GLU A 171 12.81 -11.25 1.45
N VAL A 172 12.72 -12.53 1.08
CA VAL A 172 12.26 -12.95 -0.25
C VAL A 172 10.81 -12.51 -0.47
N ALA A 173 9.89 -12.79 0.46
CA ALA A 173 8.49 -12.39 0.32
C ALA A 173 8.33 -10.86 0.24
N LYS A 174 9.09 -10.11 1.04
CA LYS A 174 9.19 -8.65 0.96
C LYS A 174 9.71 -8.17 -0.40
N SER A 175 10.72 -8.85 -0.96
CA SER A 175 11.27 -8.50 -2.27
C SER A 175 10.25 -8.72 -3.40
N GLU A 176 9.46 -9.80 -3.33
CA GLU A 176 8.36 -10.05 -4.26
C GLU A 176 7.27 -8.99 -4.12
N LEU A 177 6.95 -8.55 -2.89
CA LEU A 177 6.01 -7.45 -2.67
C LEU A 177 6.50 -6.14 -3.30
N LEU A 178 7.77 -5.79 -3.14
CA LEU A 178 8.33 -4.59 -3.76
C LEU A 178 8.31 -4.69 -5.29
N TRP A 179 8.57 -5.87 -5.86
CA TRP A 179 8.42 -6.07 -7.30
C TRP A 179 6.98 -5.81 -7.77
N ILE A 180 5.98 -6.25 -7.01
CA ILE A 180 4.56 -5.98 -7.31
C ILE A 180 4.24 -4.48 -7.15
N ALA A 181 4.80 -3.81 -6.14
CA ALA A 181 4.65 -2.35 -6.01
C ALA A 181 5.22 -1.61 -7.23
N ASP A 182 6.37 -2.04 -7.75
CA ASP A 182 6.96 -1.48 -8.97
C ASP A 182 6.14 -1.80 -10.23
N TYR A 183 5.46 -2.95 -10.27
CA TYR A 183 4.47 -3.25 -11.31
C TYR A 183 3.28 -2.29 -11.24
N GLU A 184 2.67 -2.11 -10.06
CA GLU A 184 1.56 -1.19 -9.86
C GLU A 184 1.95 0.27 -10.13
N ARG A 185 3.19 0.67 -9.84
CA ARG A 185 3.73 2.00 -10.18
C ARG A 185 3.78 2.25 -11.69
N ARG A 186 4.16 1.26 -12.49
CA ARG A 186 4.09 1.38 -13.96
C ARG A 186 2.65 1.54 -14.45
N GLY A 187 1.70 0.86 -13.82
CA GLY A 187 0.27 1.05 -14.09
C GLY A 187 -0.17 2.48 -13.76
N LEU A 188 0.20 2.97 -12.57
CA LEU A 188 -0.07 4.35 -12.15
C LEU A 188 0.46 5.39 -13.14
N GLU A 189 1.72 5.26 -13.57
CA GLU A 189 2.35 6.14 -14.54
C GLU A 189 1.66 6.10 -15.91
N ALA A 190 1.28 4.90 -16.38
CA ALA A 190 0.56 4.73 -17.63
C ALA A 190 -0.83 5.35 -17.60
N SER A 191 -1.60 5.13 -16.52
CA SER A 191 -2.94 5.69 -16.37
C SER A 191 -2.90 7.21 -16.18
N LEU A 192 -1.87 7.75 -15.52
CA LEU A 192 -1.63 9.20 -15.46
C LEU A 192 -1.32 9.78 -16.84
N ALA A 193 -0.40 9.18 -17.60
CA ALA A 193 -0.08 9.64 -18.95
C ALA A 193 -1.30 9.62 -19.89
N ALA A 194 -2.11 8.56 -19.82
CA ALA A 194 -3.36 8.47 -20.58
C ALA A 194 -4.38 9.54 -20.14
N LEU A 195 -4.48 9.83 -18.84
CA LEU A 195 -5.34 10.90 -18.33
C LEU A 195 -4.86 12.28 -18.81
N GLU A 196 -3.54 12.53 -18.79
CA GLU A 196 -2.94 13.76 -19.33
C GLU A 196 -3.25 13.95 -20.81
N GLU A 197 -3.15 12.88 -21.60
CA GLU A 197 -3.48 12.92 -23.02
C GLU A 197 -4.96 13.23 -23.25
N GLU A 198 -5.86 12.60 -22.50
CA GLU A 198 -7.31 12.81 -22.64
C GLU A 198 -7.75 14.21 -22.17
N VAL A 199 -7.12 14.76 -21.12
CA VAL A 199 -7.34 16.15 -20.68
C VAL A 199 -6.74 17.14 -21.69
N GLY A 200 -5.61 16.77 -22.30
CA GLY A 200 -4.87 17.60 -23.22
C GLY A 200 -4.40 18.93 -22.59
N SER A 201 -4.16 19.94 -23.43
CA SER A 201 -3.75 21.27 -22.97
C SER A 201 -4.90 22.12 -22.40
N GLN A 202 -6.09 21.54 -22.23
CA GLN A 202 -7.28 22.29 -21.82
C GLN A 202 -7.19 22.76 -20.37
N ASP A 203 -6.64 21.92 -19.50
CA ASP A 203 -6.53 22.21 -18.07
C ASP A 203 -5.29 21.53 -17.48
N PRO A 204 -4.12 22.19 -17.52
CA PRO A 204 -2.92 21.65 -16.86
C PRO A 204 -3.03 21.67 -15.32
N GLU A 205 -3.90 22.52 -14.75
CA GLU A 205 -4.00 22.72 -13.31
C GLU A 205 -4.63 21.49 -12.61
N ILE A 206 -5.59 20.82 -13.25
CA ILE A 206 -6.16 19.57 -12.74
C ILE A 206 -5.12 18.44 -12.71
N ILE A 207 -4.29 18.34 -13.75
CA ILE A 207 -3.22 17.33 -13.83
C ILE A 207 -2.17 17.57 -12.74
N ASP A 208 -1.73 18.81 -12.56
CA ASP A 208 -0.76 19.17 -11.52
C ASP A 208 -1.31 18.89 -10.12
N SER A 209 -2.61 19.10 -9.90
CA SER A 209 -3.28 18.75 -8.65
C SER A 209 -3.31 17.23 -8.43
N ILE A 210 -3.60 16.43 -9.46
CA ILE A 210 -3.57 14.96 -9.38
C ILE A 210 -2.15 14.47 -9.09
N LYS A 211 -1.12 15.04 -9.75
CA LYS A 211 0.29 14.76 -9.44
C LYS A 211 0.63 15.07 -8.00
N LEU A 212 0.15 16.20 -7.47
CA LEU A 212 0.35 16.55 -6.06
C LEU A 212 -0.27 15.49 -5.13
N PHE A 213 -1.49 15.03 -5.40
CA PHE A 213 -2.13 13.97 -4.63
C PHE A 213 -1.32 12.67 -4.65
N ILE A 214 -0.86 12.25 -5.84
CA ILE A 214 -0.02 11.07 -6.02
C ILE A 214 1.27 11.21 -5.19
N ASN A 215 1.99 12.32 -5.34
CA ASN A 215 3.27 12.55 -4.69
C ASN A 215 3.16 12.55 -3.17
N VAL A 216 2.14 13.21 -2.61
CA VAL A 216 1.90 13.21 -1.16
C VAL A 216 1.57 11.80 -0.66
N THR A 217 0.78 11.05 -1.43
CA THR A 217 0.37 9.69 -1.07
C THR A 217 1.55 8.70 -1.13
N ASP A 218 2.38 8.76 -2.17
CA ASP A 218 3.56 7.89 -2.35
C ASP A 218 4.68 8.22 -1.33
N LEU A 219 4.86 9.50 -0.97
CA LEU A 219 5.85 9.91 0.02
C LEU A 219 5.65 9.20 1.38
N TYR A 220 4.39 9.00 1.81
CA TYR A 220 4.10 8.24 3.02
C TYR A 220 4.53 6.76 2.90
N GLY A 221 4.44 6.16 1.71
CA GLY A 221 4.93 4.81 1.43
C GLY A 221 6.46 4.71 1.55
N GLN A 222 7.17 5.70 1.03
CA GLN A 222 8.64 5.76 1.08
C GLN A 222 9.19 5.82 2.51
N ILE A 223 8.46 6.43 3.46
CA ILE A 223 8.84 6.46 4.88
C ILE A 223 8.94 5.05 5.46
N TYR A 224 8.05 4.13 5.08
CA TYR A 224 8.08 2.75 5.58
C TYR A 224 9.32 1.99 5.09
N VAL A 225 9.73 2.21 3.83
CA VAL A 225 10.94 1.62 3.25
C VAL A 225 12.19 2.15 3.98
N LEU A 226 12.29 3.46 4.17
CA LEU A 226 13.44 4.08 4.85
C LEU A 226 13.54 3.66 6.33
N LYS A 227 12.40 3.50 7.02
CA LYS A 227 12.38 3.04 8.41
C LYS A 227 12.88 1.60 8.54
N ASP A 228 12.49 0.70 7.64
CA ASP A 228 12.94 -0.70 7.65
C ASP A 228 14.47 -0.79 7.41
N ILE A 229 14.99 0.00 6.47
CA ILE A 229 16.44 0.14 6.24
C ILE A 229 17.15 0.66 7.48
N GLY A 230 16.64 1.73 8.10
CA GLY A 230 17.25 2.36 9.28
C GLY A 230 17.20 1.51 10.56
N THR A 231 16.22 0.60 10.68
CA THR A 231 16.15 -0.36 11.80
C THR A 231 16.99 -1.61 11.60
N SER A 232 17.42 -1.90 10.37
CA SER A 232 18.32 -3.01 10.04
C SER A 232 19.80 -2.67 10.25
N THR A 233 20.14 -1.39 10.39
CA THR A 233 21.48 -0.91 10.77
C THR A 233 21.63 -0.84 12.29
N THR A 234 21.74 -2.00 12.96
CA THR A 234 22.37 -2.02 14.29
C THR A 234 23.85 -1.61 14.16
N PRO A 235 24.35 -0.67 14.98
CA PRO A 235 25.73 -0.20 14.88
C PRO A 235 26.66 -1.31 15.38
N ASN A 236 27.47 -1.85 14.47
CA ASN A 236 28.53 -2.78 14.83
C ASN A 236 29.63 -1.98 15.53
N VAL A 237 29.58 -1.93 16.86
CA VAL A 237 30.68 -1.45 17.69
C VAL A 237 31.76 -2.53 17.69
N SER A 238 32.79 -2.40 16.86
CA SER A 238 34.18 -2.66 17.28
C SER A 238 35.26 -2.24 16.25
N ARG A 239 36.11 -1.34 16.75
CA ARG A 239 37.57 -1.21 16.55
C ARG A 239 38.12 -0.73 15.20
N GLN A 240 38.42 0.58 15.23
CA GLN A 240 39.73 1.18 14.92
C GLN A 240 40.67 0.39 14.00
N ARG A 241 40.96 0.99 12.83
CA ARG A 241 42.36 1.10 12.38
C ARG A 241 42.62 2.54 11.94
N VAL A 242 43.46 3.19 12.74
CA VAL A 242 44.02 4.52 12.54
C VAL A 242 44.79 4.54 11.21
N LEU A 243 44.59 5.57 10.40
CA LEU A 243 45.57 6.00 9.39
C LEU A 243 46.01 7.44 9.70
N PRO A 244 47.30 7.76 9.56
CA PRO A 244 47.90 8.91 10.22
C PRO A 244 47.66 10.20 9.44
N THR A 245 47.33 11.25 10.18
CA THR A 245 47.47 12.64 9.74
C THR A 245 48.95 12.99 9.54
N GLY A 246 49.28 13.53 8.37
CA GLY A 246 50.57 14.15 8.08
C GLY A 246 50.39 15.25 7.03
N ASN A 247 50.20 16.48 7.51
CA ASN A 247 50.32 17.76 6.78
C ASN A 247 51.59 17.78 5.89
N THR A 248 51.55 18.43 4.72
CA THR A 248 52.14 19.78 4.54
C THR A 248 51.94 20.40 3.15
N LEU A 249 51.71 21.73 3.17
CA LEU A 249 52.23 22.80 2.30
C LEU A 249 51.58 23.10 0.93
N LEU A 250 50.84 24.23 0.93
CA LEU A 250 51.13 25.45 0.16
C LEU A 250 51.97 25.30 -1.12
N LYS A 251 51.34 25.49 -2.28
CA LYS A 251 51.47 26.69 -3.14
C LYS A 251 50.42 26.67 -4.23
#